data_AF-A0AAN6TYA8-F1
#
_entry.id   AF-A0AAN6TYA8-F1
#
_cell.length_a   1.000
_cell.length_b   1.000
_cell.length_c   1.000
_cell.angle_alpha   90.00
_cell.angle_beta   90.00
_cell.angle_gamma   90.00
#
_symmetry.space_group_name_H-M   'P 1'
#
loop_
_entity.id
_entity.type
_entity.pdbx_description
1 polymer ?
#
loop_
_entity_poly.entity_id
_entity_poly.type
_entity_poly.pdbx_seq_one_letter_code
_entity_poly.pdbx_strand_id
1 'polypeptide(L)'
;MRNLQSNDRPSHTFSINPSIAQLVAYETGFAALTSTGQVWTWGDERYTGCLGREPTNDSPAEGPGLVTDLEDLPTGPVTKLAAGGYILAALTAGNDLYCWGHAGRSPILDDISDTPSPVVIDDKDIMDVAVGESHMLVLTSDSEVYVIGDNNNGQLGLPGVASTKTWTGIDLGSVLSSGQTVRGVAAGPRNSFLIVGKPPGAR
;
A
#
# COMPACT_ATOMS: atom_id res chain seq x y z
N MET A 1 -16.14 1.14 34.36
CA MET A 1 -15.16 1.88 33.55
C MET A 1 -14.25 2.65 34.50
N ARG A 2 -12.93 2.57 34.35
CA ARG A 2 -11.98 3.35 35.17
C ARG A 2 -11.91 4.77 34.61
N ASN A 3 -11.86 5.77 35.48
CA ASN A 3 -11.65 7.17 35.08
C ASN A 3 -10.22 7.34 34.56
N LEU A 4 -10.09 7.97 33.38
CA LEU A 4 -8.79 8.31 32.79
C LEU A 4 -8.06 9.31 33.69
N GLN A 5 -6.79 9.03 33.97
CA GLN A 5 -5.88 9.84 34.76
C GLN A 5 -5.00 10.72 33.87
N SER A 6 -4.28 11.68 34.45
CA SER A 6 -3.36 12.55 33.70
C SER A 6 -2.30 11.78 32.91
N ASN A 7 -1.92 10.58 33.39
CA ASN A 7 -0.92 9.71 32.79
C ASN A 7 -1.49 8.81 31.68
N ASP A 8 -2.80 8.87 31.43
CA ASP A 8 -3.45 8.16 30.31
C ASP A 8 -3.50 9.03 29.03
N ARG A 9 -2.80 10.17 29.03
CA ARG A 9 -2.63 11.04 27.86
C ARG A 9 -1.51 10.52 26.95
N PRO A 10 -1.62 10.68 25.63
CA PRO A 10 -0.54 10.30 24.72
C PRO A 10 0.71 11.12 25.04
N SER A 11 1.88 10.47 24.93
CA SER A 11 3.19 11.13 25.13
C SER A 11 3.52 12.11 24.01
N HIS A 12 2.91 11.93 22.84
CA HIS A 12 3.14 12.75 21.65
C HIS A 12 1.81 13.08 20.98
N THR A 13 1.72 14.26 20.38
CA THR A 13 0.58 14.65 19.54
C THR A 13 1.12 15.50 18.40
N PHE A 14 0.70 15.16 17.18
CA PHE A 14 1.10 15.85 15.97
C PHE A 14 -0.12 16.48 15.32
N SER A 15 0.07 17.63 14.67
CA SER A 15 -0.97 18.29 13.89
C SER A 15 -0.52 18.31 12.44
N ILE A 16 -1.24 17.58 11.59
CA ILE A 16 -1.04 17.57 10.14
C ILE A 16 -2.20 18.33 9.52
N ASN A 17 -1.88 19.31 8.67
CA ASN A 17 -2.85 20.02 7.84
C ASN A 17 -2.36 19.93 6.39
N PRO A 18 -3.24 19.62 5.41
CA PRO A 18 -4.70 19.47 5.50
C PRO A 18 -5.20 18.22 6.25
N SER A 19 -6.52 18.09 6.42
CA SER A 19 -7.14 17.00 7.19
C SER A 19 -6.73 15.61 6.68
N ILE A 20 -6.47 14.67 7.59
CA ILE A 20 -6.10 13.30 7.25
C ILE A 20 -7.30 12.54 6.67
N ALA A 21 -7.14 11.98 5.48
CA ALA A 21 -8.11 11.15 4.78
C ALA A 21 -7.90 9.65 5.02
N GLN A 22 -6.64 9.22 5.20
CA GLN A 22 -6.30 7.81 5.45
C GLN A 22 -5.10 7.71 6.41
N LEU A 23 -5.10 6.66 7.23
CA LEU A 23 -3.94 6.20 8.00
C LEU A 23 -3.68 4.74 7.68
N VAL A 24 -2.41 4.38 7.50
CA VAL A 24 -1.95 2.99 7.39
C VAL A 24 -0.81 2.75 8.38
N ALA A 25 -0.73 1.52 8.90
CA ALA A 25 0.35 1.07 9.76
C ALA A 25 1.11 -0.06 9.08
N TYR A 26 2.41 -0.14 9.32
CA TYR A 26 3.30 -1.19 8.82
C TYR A 26 4.29 -1.59 9.92
N GLU A 27 5.20 -2.53 9.65
CA GLU A 27 6.04 -3.18 10.66
C GLU A 27 6.83 -2.19 11.52
N THR A 28 7.28 -1.10 10.90
CA THR A 28 8.24 -0.16 11.49
C THR A 28 7.70 1.25 11.61
N GLY A 29 6.42 1.50 11.32
CA GLY A 29 5.89 2.85 11.33
C GLY A 29 4.45 3.00 10.83
N PHE A 30 4.14 4.23 10.46
CA PHE A 30 2.83 4.67 10.00
C PHE A 30 2.98 5.61 8.81
N ALA A 31 1.95 5.64 7.97
CA ALA A 31 1.79 6.66 6.95
C ALA A 31 0.39 7.27 7.00
N ALA A 32 0.31 8.56 6.69
CA ALA A 32 -0.93 9.31 6.59
C ALA A 32 -1.07 9.91 5.18
N LEU A 33 -2.29 9.85 4.65
CA LEU A 33 -2.69 10.57 3.45
C LEU A 33 -3.59 11.74 3.85
N THR A 34 -3.29 12.95 3.41
CA THR A 34 -4.18 14.10 3.60
C THR A 34 -5.26 14.18 2.52
N SER A 35 -6.30 14.97 2.76
CA SER A 35 -7.38 15.22 1.79
C SER A 35 -6.93 15.92 0.51
N THR A 36 -5.71 16.46 0.47
CA THR A 36 -5.09 17.05 -0.72
C THR A 36 -4.07 16.13 -1.38
N GLY A 37 -3.90 14.90 -0.88
CA GLY A 37 -3.00 13.92 -1.45
C GLY A 37 -1.55 13.97 -0.94
N GLN A 38 -1.27 14.73 0.12
CA GLN A 38 0.06 14.71 0.73
C GLN A 38 0.27 13.43 1.53
N VAL A 39 1.45 12.84 1.39
CA VAL A 39 1.84 11.61 2.09
C VAL A 39 2.83 11.94 3.20
N TRP A 40 2.52 11.55 4.42
CA TRP A 40 3.35 11.75 5.60
C TRP A 40 3.75 10.41 6.19
N THR A 41 5.01 10.24 6.57
CA THR A 41 5.54 8.99 7.13
C THR A 41 6.33 9.24 8.41
N TRP A 42 6.24 8.28 9.34
CA TRP A 42 7.03 8.26 10.56
C TRP A 42 7.16 6.84 11.11
N GLY A 43 8.21 6.59 11.87
CA GLY A 43 8.51 5.26 12.38
C GLY A 43 9.88 5.16 13.04
N ASP A 44 10.33 3.91 13.14
CA ASP A 44 11.58 3.52 13.78
C ASP A 44 12.80 4.01 12.97
N GLU A 45 13.67 4.77 13.63
CA GLU A 45 14.90 5.32 13.04
C GLU A 45 15.89 4.27 12.53
N ARG A 46 15.74 3.00 12.95
CA ARG A 46 16.58 1.89 12.46
C ARG A 46 16.14 1.40 11.07
N TYR A 47 15.00 1.86 10.57
CA TYR A 47 14.37 1.42 9.32
C TYR A 47 13.93 2.59 8.44
N THR A 48 14.75 3.64 8.34
CA THR A 48 14.47 4.85 7.56
C THR A 48 14.11 4.59 6.10
N GLY A 49 14.59 3.49 5.51
CA GLY A 49 14.23 3.10 4.15
C GLY A 49 12.74 2.80 3.91
N CYS A 50 11.92 2.66 4.96
CA CYS A 50 10.46 2.56 4.82
C CYS A 50 9.76 3.94 4.79
N LEU A 51 10.49 5.03 5.04
CA LEU A 51 9.89 6.35 5.19
C LEU A 51 9.65 7.04 3.84
N GLY A 52 10.35 6.66 2.77
CA GLY A 52 10.18 7.34 1.47
C GLY A 52 10.76 8.76 1.44
N ARG A 53 11.46 9.16 2.49
CA ARG A 53 12.02 10.50 2.70
C ARG A 53 13.29 10.38 3.55
N GLU A 54 14.18 11.36 3.45
CA GLU A 54 15.34 11.45 4.32
C GLU A 54 14.96 12.12 5.65
N PRO A 55 15.12 11.45 6.81
CA PRO A 55 14.91 12.09 8.11
C PRO A 55 15.97 13.16 8.37
N THR A 56 15.55 14.24 9.02
CA THR A 56 16.45 15.34 9.42
C THR A 56 16.23 15.70 10.89
N ASN A 57 17.05 16.58 11.46
CA ASN A 57 16.83 17.08 12.81
C ASN A 57 15.49 17.79 12.97
N ASP A 58 15.01 18.50 11.93
CA ASP A 58 13.74 19.23 11.95
C ASP A 58 12.54 18.32 11.61
N SER A 59 12.79 17.19 10.93
CA SER A 59 11.77 16.18 10.60
C SER A 59 12.32 14.77 10.89
N PRO A 60 12.41 14.40 12.19
CA PRO A 60 13.00 13.13 12.60
C PRO A 60 12.16 11.93 12.12
N ALA A 61 12.75 10.74 12.13
CA ALA A 61 12.08 9.50 11.71
C ALA A 61 10.83 9.22 12.55
N GLU A 62 10.90 9.44 13.87
CA GLU A 62 9.83 9.13 14.83
C GLU A 62 8.62 10.08 14.74
N GLY A 63 8.79 11.23 14.08
CA GLY A 63 7.74 12.23 13.89
C GLY A 63 7.23 12.26 12.44
N PRO A 64 5.95 12.64 12.20
CA PRO A 64 5.43 12.78 10.84
C PRO A 64 6.27 13.75 10.03
N GLY A 65 6.78 13.27 8.89
CA GLY A 65 7.44 14.11 7.88
C GLY A 65 6.87 13.84 6.51
N LEU A 66 6.89 14.87 5.66
CA LEU A 66 6.33 14.85 4.33
C LEU A 66 7.23 14.05 3.38
N VAL A 67 6.62 13.22 2.54
CA VAL A 67 7.28 12.53 1.43
C VAL A 67 7.19 13.42 0.20
N THR A 68 8.18 14.31 0.04
CA THR A 68 8.18 15.35 -1.01
C THR A 68 8.24 14.78 -2.42
N ASP A 69 8.79 13.57 -2.60
CA ASP A 69 8.89 12.92 -3.90
C ASP A 69 7.52 12.50 -4.48
N LEU A 70 6.47 12.50 -3.64
CA LEU A 70 5.08 12.26 -4.04
C LEU A 70 4.28 13.57 -4.19
N GLU A 71 4.91 14.73 -4.09
CA GLU A 71 4.30 16.02 -4.44
C GLU A 71 4.40 16.28 -5.95
N ASP A 72 3.41 17.00 -6.49
CA ASP A 72 3.37 17.44 -7.90
C ASP A 72 3.58 16.34 -8.95
N LEU A 73 3.07 15.13 -8.66
CA LEU A 73 3.12 13.99 -9.58
C LEU A 73 2.40 14.28 -10.92
N PRO A 74 2.92 13.77 -12.06
CA PRO A 74 2.41 14.09 -13.39
C PRO A 74 0.97 13.63 -13.62
N THR A 75 0.54 12.57 -12.92
CA THR A 75 -0.80 11.97 -13.04
C THR A 75 -1.74 12.40 -11.92
N GLY A 76 -1.36 13.42 -11.14
CA GLY A 76 -2.19 14.00 -10.09
C GLY A 76 -1.91 13.42 -8.69
N PRO A 77 -2.64 13.89 -7.67
CA PRO A 77 -2.33 13.62 -6.27
C PRO A 77 -2.52 12.13 -5.92
N VAL A 78 -1.86 11.70 -4.85
CA VAL A 78 -2.11 10.39 -4.23
C VAL A 78 -3.54 10.33 -3.69
N THR A 79 -4.25 9.24 -3.99
CA THR A 79 -5.64 9.01 -3.59
C THR A 79 -5.79 7.83 -2.63
N LYS A 80 -4.81 6.92 -2.59
CA LYS A 80 -4.80 5.78 -1.67
C LYS A 80 -3.38 5.42 -1.26
N LEU A 81 -3.23 5.05 0.01
CA LEU A 81 -2.06 4.36 0.55
C LEU A 81 -2.39 2.90 0.85
N ALA A 82 -1.39 2.03 0.71
CA ALA A 82 -1.39 0.68 1.24
C ALA A 82 0.01 0.37 1.80
N ALA A 83 0.08 -0.37 2.90
CA ALA A 83 1.36 -0.70 3.53
C ALA A 83 1.28 -2.03 4.26
N GLY A 84 2.40 -2.74 4.28
CA GLY A 84 2.53 -4.04 4.94
C GLY A 84 3.99 -4.49 4.97
N GLY A 85 4.39 -5.15 6.06
CA GLY A 85 5.79 -5.48 6.30
C GLY A 85 6.68 -4.23 6.22
N TYR A 86 7.63 -4.23 5.27
CA TYR A 86 8.58 -3.15 5.01
C TYR A 86 8.31 -2.41 3.70
N ILE A 87 7.07 -2.48 3.18
CA ILE A 87 6.70 -1.95 1.87
C ILE A 87 5.50 -1.02 2.02
N LEU A 88 5.55 0.07 1.26
CA LEU A 88 4.48 1.03 1.12
C LEU A 88 4.19 1.22 -0.37
N ALA A 89 2.93 1.53 -0.64
CA ALA A 89 2.41 1.82 -1.95
C ALA A 89 1.52 3.06 -1.91
N ALA A 90 1.64 3.91 -2.91
CA ALA A 90 0.80 5.07 -3.15
C ALA A 90 0.18 4.97 -4.56
N LEU A 91 -1.14 5.12 -4.64
CA LEU A 91 -1.89 5.13 -5.89
C LEU A 91 -2.34 6.55 -6.22
N THR A 92 -2.05 7.04 -7.42
CA THR A 92 -2.41 8.41 -7.85
C THR A 92 -3.82 8.49 -8.43
N ALA A 93 -4.32 9.72 -8.60
CA ALA A 93 -5.62 9.98 -9.24
C ALA A 93 -5.65 9.61 -10.73
N GLY A 94 -4.48 9.54 -11.38
CA GLY A 94 -4.33 9.10 -12.76
C GLY A 94 -3.86 7.65 -12.87
N ASN A 95 -4.07 6.83 -11.83
CA ASN A 95 -3.90 5.38 -11.84
C ASN A 95 -2.45 4.87 -11.89
N ASP A 96 -1.48 5.71 -11.53
CA ASP A 96 -0.09 5.28 -11.39
C ASP A 96 0.18 4.74 -9.98
N LEU A 97 0.95 3.66 -9.92
CA LEU A 97 1.39 3.04 -8.68
C LEU A 97 2.84 3.43 -8.38
N TYR A 98 3.08 3.94 -7.18
CA TYR A 98 4.42 4.18 -6.64
C TYR A 98 4.64 3.25 -5.45
N CYS A 99 5.82 2.63 -5.37
CA CYS A 99 6.20 1.77 -4.25
C CYS A 99 7.57 2.16 -3.69
N TRP A 100 7.74 1.98 -2.39
CA TRP A 100 9.01 2.12 -1.70
C TRP A 100 9.08 1.22 -0.48
N GLY A 101 10.28 1.03 0.05
CA GLY A 101 10.49 0.18 1.19
C GLY A 101 11.96 -0.16 1.44
N HIS A 102 12.20 -0.93 2.48
CA HIS A 102 13.57 -1.24 2.87
C HIS A 102 14.18 -2.34 1.97
N ALA A 103 15.06 -1.96 1.04
CA ALA A 103 15.72 -2.83 0.06
C ALA A 103 16.38 -4.09 0.64
N GLY A 104 16.91 -4.05 1.87
CA GLY A 104 17.52 -5.21 2.55
C GLY A 104 16.57 -6.10 3.38
N ARG A 105 15.27 -5.84 3.33
CA ARG A 105 14.24 -6.51 4.16
C ARG A 105 12.98 -6.88 3.39
N SER A 106 12.74 -6.31 2.21
CA SER A 106 11.61 -6.65 1.35
C SER A 106 12.01 -7.75 0.35
N PRO A 107 11.39 -8.94 0.41
CA PRO A 107 11.66 -10.02 -0.55
C PRO A 107 10.75 -9.96 -1.80
N ILE A 108 9.96 -8.91 -2.01
CA ILE A 108 8.87 -8.92 -2.99
C ILE A 108 9.25 -8.29 -4.33
N LEU A 109 9.73 -7.04 -4.29
CA LEU A 109 10.08 -6.25 -5.46
C LEU A 109 11.61 -6.15 -5.52
N ASP A 110 12.21 -6.75 -6.54
CA ASP A 110 13.68 -6.88 -6.63
C ASP A 110 14.37 -5.50 -6.76
N ASP A 111 13.71 -4.52 -7.37
CA ASP A 111 14.22 -3.15 -7.55
C ASP A 111 13.61 -2.14 -6.56
N ILE A 112 13.15 -2.60 -5.39
CA ILE A 112 12.56 -1.70 -4.40
C ILE A 112 13.60 -0.72 -3.84
N SER A 113 13.22 0.55 -3.87
CA SER A 113 13.99 1.69 -3.42
C SER A 113 13.50 2.17 -2.04
N ASP A 114 14.36 2.86 -1.30
CA ASP A 114 13.98 3.61 -0.08
C ASP A 114 13.22 4.91 -0.38
N THR A 115 13.15 5.29 -1.66
CA THR A 115 12.36 6.41 -2.20
C THR A 115 11.22 5.90 -3.08
N PRO A 116 10.10 6.63 -3.18
CA PRO A 116 8.98 6.26 -4.05
C PRO A 116 9.39 6.12 -5.52
N SER A 117 9.25 4.91 -6.06
CA SER A 117 9.53 4.60 -7.46
C SER A 117 8.26 4.13 -8.18
N PRO A 118 8.05 4.53 -9.44
CA PRO A 118 6.90 4.06 -10.21
C PRO A 118 7.02 2.55 -10.49
N VAL A 119 5.88 1.86 -10.43
CA VAL A 119 5.75 0.43 -10.74
C VAL A 119 4.78 0.27 -11.91
N VAL A 120 5.27 -0.29 -13.01
CA VAL A 120 4.49 -0.57 -14.21
C VAL A 120 4.14 -2.05 -14.26
N ILE A 121 2.87 -2.36 -14.53
CA ILE A 121 2.36 -3.73 -14.64
C ILE A 121 1.68 -3.87 -16.00
N ASP A 122 2.37 -4.51 -16.95
CA ASP A 122 1.87 -4.75 -18.32
C ASP A 122 1.25 -3.52 -19.01
N ASP A 123 1.79 -2.32 -18.75
CA ASP A 123 1.26 -1.02 -19.24
C ASP A 123 -0.23 -0.77 -18.88
N LYS A 124 -0.70 -1.31 -17.75
CA LYS A 124 -2.09 -1.16 -17.27
C LYS A 124 -2.22 -0.06 -16.22
N ASP A 125 -3.38 0.58 -16.25
CA ASP A 125 -3.84 1.49 -15.19
C ASP A 125 -4.23 0.72 -13.94
N ILE A 126 -3.78 1.21 -12.78
CA ILE A 126 -4.06 0.59 -11.48
C ILE A 126 -5.29 1.24 -10.84
N MET A 127 -6.29 0.42 -10.50
CA MET A 127 -7.52 0.86 -9.83
C MET A 127 -7.49 0.67 -8.33
N ASP A 128 -6.78 -0.36 -7.86
CA ASP A 128 -6.69 -0.65 -6.45
C ASP A 128 -5.41 -1.42 -6.11
N VAL A 129 -4.90 -1.21 -4.88
CA VAL A 129 -3.70 -1.88 -4.38
C VAL A 129 -3.88 -2.32 -2.93
N ALA A 130 -3.31 -3.49 -2.62
CA ALA A 130 -3.19 -4.02 -1.26
C ALA A 130 -1.79 -4.58 -1.03
N VAL A 131 -1.26 -4.36 0.18
CA VAL A 131 0.09 -4.79 0.59
C VAL A 131 -0.04 -5.59 1.88
N GLY A 132 0.44 -6.84 1.86
CA GLY A 132 0.57 -7.69 3.05
C GLY A 132 2.00 -7.69 3.61
N GLU A 133 2.31 -8.64 4.50
CA GLU A 133 3.65 -8.73 5.13
C GLU A 133 4.74 -9.05 4.09
N SER A 134 4.41 -9.93 3.15
CA SER A 134 5.34 -10.50 2.17
C SER A 134 4.70 -10.74 0.79
N HIS A 135 3.55 -10.11 0.51
CA HIS A 135 2.91 -10.15 -0.81
C HIS A 135 2.18 -8.84 -1.14
N MET A 136 1.86 -8.63 -2.41
CA MET A 136 1.04 -7.52 -2.89
C MET A 136 0.00 -8.01 -3.90
N LEU A 137 -1.11 -7.27 -3.97
CA LEU A 137 -2.15 -7.43 -4.98
C LEU A 137 -2.46 -6.09 -5.62
N VAL A 138 -2.70 -6.12 -6.91
CA VAL A 138 -3.13 -4.97 -7.70
C VAL A 138 -4.33 -5.35 -8.54
N LEU A 139 -5.34 -4.49 -8.56
CA LEU A 139 -6.49 -4.54 -9.47
C LEU A 139 -6.27 -3.53 -10.59
N THR A 140 -6.39 -3.95 -11.84
CA THR A 140 -6.24 -3.09 -13.02
C THR A 140 -7.59 -2.54 -13.50
N SER A 141 -7.55 -1.54 -14.39
CA SER A 141 -8.73 -1.00 -15.07
C SER A 141 -9.52 -2.05 -15.88
N ASP A 142 -8.82 -3.10 -16.33
CA ASP A 142 -9.40 -4.21 -17.08
C ASP A 142 -10.09 -5.25 -16.18
N SER A 143 -10.20 -4.97 -14.87
CA SER A 143 -10.72 -5.88 -13.84
C SER A 143 -9.89 -7.14 -13.64
N GLU A 144 -8.61 -7.12 -14.05
CA GLU A 144 -7.66 -8.19 -13.80
C GLU A 144 -6.94 -7.96 -12.47
N VAL A 145 -6.54 -9.04 -11.83
CA VAL A 145 -5.77 -8.98 -10.59
C VAL A 145 -4.39 -9.55 -10.85
N TYR A 146 -3.37 -8.80 -10.40
CA TYR A 146 -1.98 -9.21 -10.43
C TYR A 146 -1.47 -9.35 -9.00
N VAL A 147 -0.64 -10.37 -8.79
CA VAL A 147 -0.08 -10.69 -7.48
C VAL A 147 1.44 -10.89 -7.56
N ILE A 148 2.13 -10.57 -6.48
CA ILE A 148 3.58 -10.76 -6.35
C ILE A 148 3.97 -11.08 -4.90
N GLY A 149 5.05 -11.86 -4.70
CA GLY A 149 5.62 -12.17 -3.40
C GLY A 149 5.45 -13.62 -2.94
N ASP A 150 5.36 -13.80 -1.62
CA ASP A 150 5.24 -15.10 -0.95
C ASP A 150 3.85 -15.71 -1.14
N ASN A 151 3.79 -17.03 -1.31
CA ASN A 151 2.54 -17.80 -1.40
C ASN A 151 2.51 -19.01 -0.47
N ASN A 152 3.41 -19.08 0.52
CA ASN A 152 3.50 -20.25 1.41
C ASN A 152 2.22 -20.47 2.26
N ASN A 153 1.35 -19.46 2.37
CA ASN A 153 0.04 -19.56 3.02
C ASN A 153 -1.13 -19.54 2.01
N GLY A 154 -0.84 -19.57 0.71
CA GLY A 154 -1.85 -19.45 -0.36
C GLY A 154 -2.32 -18.02 -0.62
N GLN A 155 -1.67 -16.99 -0.08
CA GLN A 155 -2.11 -15.60 -0.15
C GLN A 155 -2.11 -15.00 -1.56
N LEU A 156 -1.39 -15.58 -2.53
CA LEU A 156 -1.45 -15.16 -3.94
C LEU A 156 -2.62 -15.82 -4.69
N GLY A 157 -3.21 -16.88 -4.15
CA GLY A 157 -4.26 -17.64 -4.85
C GLY A 157 -3.75 -18.44 -6.06
N LEU A 158 -2.44 -18.73 -6.13
CA LEU A 158 -1.80 -19.49 -7.21
C LEU A 158 -1.48 -20.94 -6.77
N PRO A 159 -2.28 -21.95 -7.16
CA PRO A 159 -2.05 -23.33 -6.72
C PRO A 159 -0.70 -23.87 -7.22
N GLY A 160 0.06 -24.52 -6.32
CA GLY A 160 1.35 -25.14 -6.66
C GLY A 160 2.51 -24.17 -6.85
N VAL A 161 2.30 -22.87 -6.66
CA VAL A 161 3.35 -21.83 -6.72
C VAL A 161 3.73 -21.44 -5.29
N ALA A 162 5.00 -21.51 -4.92
CA ALA A 162 5.45 -21.13 -3.57
C ALA A 162 5.67 -19.61 -3.41
N SER A 163 6.07 -18.93 -4.49
CA SER A 163 6.22 -17.48 -4.56
C SER A 163 6.33 -17.04 -6.02
N THR A 164 6.14 -15.76 -6.29
CA THR A 164 6.47 -15.15 -7.58
C THR A 164 7.24 -13.85 -7.39
N LYS A 165 8.18 -13.59 -8.31
CA LYS A 165 9.10 -12.44 -8.31
C LYS A 165 8.74 -11.38 -9.34
N THR A 166 7.74 -11.66 -10.16
CA THR A 166 7.19 -10.74 -11.15
C THR A 166 5.69 -10.67 -10.96
N TRP A 167 5.09 -9.56 -11.35
CA TRP A 167 3.63 -9.43 -11.36
C TRP A 167 3.01 -10.55 -12.18
N THR A 168 2.17 -11.35 -11.54
CA THR A 168 1.57 -12.54 -12.13
C THR A 168 0.06 -12.39 -12.10
N GLY A 169 -0.58 -12.43 -13.26
CA GLY A 169 -2.04 -12.39 -13.37
C GLY A 169 -2.68 -13.65 -12.77
N ILE A 170 -3.81 -13.49 -12.09
CA ILE A 170 -4.59 -14.62 -11.56
C ILE A 170 -5.77 -14.94 -12.48
N ASP A 171 -5.94 -16.21 -12.84
CA ASP A 171 -7.13 -16.67 -13.59
C ASP A 171 -8.31 -16.89 -12.63
N LEU A 172 -9.27 -15.97 -12.69
CA LEU A 172 -10.50 -15.99 -11.89
C LEU A 172 -11.71 -16.57 -12.64
N GLY A 173 -11.54 -17.10 -13.86
CA GLY A 173 -12.65 -17.53 -14.71
C GLY A 173 -13.50 -18.66 -14.12
N SER A 174 -12.89 -19.52 -13.30
CA SER A 174 -13.59 -20.60 -12.58
C SER A 174 -14.23 -20.14 -11.26
N VAL A 175 -13.87 -18.95 -10.77
CA VAL A 175 -14.31 -18.40 -9.47
C VAL A 175 -15.44 -17.38 -9.65
N LEU A 176 -15.37 -16.55 -10.69
CA LEU A 176 -16.35 -15.51 -10.97
C LEU A 176 -17.57 -16.09 -11.71
N SER A 177 -18.77 -15.78 -11.21
CA SER A 177 -20.01 -16.04 -11.95
C SER A 177 -20.18 -15.03 -13.09
N SER A 178 -21.02 -15.38 -14.07
CA SER A 178 -21.33 -14.51 -15.22
C SER A 178 -21.69 -13.08 -14.78
N GLY A 179 -20.96 -12.11 -15.33
CA GLY A 179 -21.15 -10.69 -15.07
C GLY A 179 -20.54 -10.17 -13.77
N GLN A 180 -19.88 -11.00 -12.96
CA GLN A 180 -19.08 -10.53 -11.83
C GLN A 180 -17.70 -10.08 -12.30
N THR A 181 -17.21 -9.01 -11.68
CA THR A 181 -15.81 -8.58 -11.80
C THR A 181 -15.26 -8.28 -10.41
N VAL A 182 -13.93 -8.24 -10.28
CA VAL A 182 -13.28 -7.73 -9.08
C VAL A 182 -13.49 -6.22 -9.00
N ARG A 183 -13.71 -5.72 -7.78
CA ARG A 183 -14.03 -4.32 -7.45
C ARG A 183 -13.12 -3.72 -6.40
N GLY A 184 -12.31 -4.55 -5.74
CA GLY A 184 -11.32 -4.11 -4.78
C GLY A 184 -10.46 -5.25 -4.29
N VAL A 185 -9.30 -4.91 -3.76
CA VAL A 185 -8.33 -5.84 -3.18
C VAL A 185 -8.02 -5.42 -1.73
N ALA A 186 -7.82 -6.40 -0.87
CA ALA A 186 -7.35 -6.19 0.50
C ALA A 186 -6.39 -7.30 0.90
N ALA A 187 -5.46 -6.99 1.80
CA ALA A 187 -4.48 -7.93 2.31
C ALA A 187 -4.38 -7.79 3.83
N GLY A 188 -4.32 -8.94 4.51
CA GLY A 188 -3.75 -9.02 5.85
C GLY A 188 -2.26 -9.40 5.75
N PRO A 189 -1.62 -9.75 6.87
CA PRO A 189 -0.20 -10.14 6.86
C PRO A 189 0.09 -11.29 5.89
N ARG A 190 -0.75 -12.33 5.92
CA ARG A 190 -0.56 -13.60 5.18
C ARG A 190 -1.83 -14.11 4.52
N ASN A 191 -2.74 -13.21 4.19
CA ASN A 191 -4.00 -13.53 3.51
C ASN A 191 -4.43 -12.38 2.61
N SER A 192 -5.29 -12.71 1.66
CA SER A 192 -5.80 -11.79 0.66
C SER A 192 -7.30 -11.93 0.54
N PHE A 193 -7.95 -10.82 0.19
CA PHE A 193 -9.37 -10.75 -0.06
C PHE A 193 -9.62 -9.98 -1.37
N LEU A 194 -10.49 -10.54 -2.21
CA LEU A 194 -11.03 -9.88 -3.39
C LEU A 194 -12.48 -9.51 -3.11
N ILE A 195 -12.85 -8.26 -3.36
CA ILE A 195 -14.25 -7.84 -3.35
C ILE A 195 -14.78 -8.04 -4.77
N VAL A 196 -15.83 -8.84 -4.94
CA VAL A 196 -16.42 -9.14 -6.25
C VAL A 196 -17.85 -8.63 -6.33
N GLY A 197 -18.24 -8.11 -7.48
CA GLY A 197 -19.58 -7.56 -7.68
C GLY A 197 -19.97 -7.43 -9.14
N LYS A 198 -21.28 -7.42 -9.40
CA LYS A 198 -21.82 -7.10 -10.73
C LYS A 198 -21.83 -5.57 -10.94
N PRO A 199 -21.65 -5.07 -12.17
CA PRO A 199 -21.87 -3.67 -12.48
C PRO A 199 -23.30 -3.25 -12.10
N PRO A 200 -23.52 -1.98 -11.71
CA PRO A 200 -24.87 -1.45 -11.54
C PRO A 200 -25.68 -1.63 -12.83
N GLY A 201 -26.80 -2.36 -12.77
CA GLY A 201 -27.72 -2.56 -13.90
C GLY A 201 -27.71 -3.93 -14.58
N ALA A 202 -26.80 -4.84 -14.22
CA ALA A 202 -26.86 -6.23 -14.67
C ALA A 202 -27.91 -7.02 -13.86
N ARG A 203 -29.10 -7.23 -14.42
CA ARG A 203 -30.10 -8.17 -13.88
C ARG A 203 -29.61 -9.61 -13.99
#